data_AF-A0A2B4SB86-F1
#
_entry.id   AF-A0A2B4SB86-F1
#
_cell.length_a   1.000
_cell.length_b   1.000
_cell.length_c   1.000
_cell.angle_alpha   90.00
_cell.angle_beta   90.00
_cell.angle_gamma   90.00
#
_symmetry.space_group_name_H-M   'P 1'
#
loop_
_entity.id
_entity.type
_entity.pdbx_description
1 polymer ?
#
loop_
_entity_poly.entity_id
_entity_poly.type
_entity_poly.pdbx_seq_one_letter_code
_entity_poly.pdbx_strand_id
1 'polypeptide(L)'
;MSSKSPDLETSFDSDDSEMNFIACYELQDEGQSSRVSPLSPETSSDSGDDDAAYTDEPLADAEWIKKHQEETKANEELERSLKDRLQGNVELKEWILSRLSSEVESEISSGQVQNQREGKVSADGKRRKYNGKHYKQLHGTAMGSPVSVVIAEIVMQNIEERALSTCRQTIPLWLRYVDDTFTAVRHDEIDAFHNHLNEQNTDIQFTREVEENGKLPFLDCLVSHNDNSLRTTVYRKPTHTDRLLDESSYNPTSHKATTIRTLTRRAQLVCDSTDSLSDENKYLHRVFTKNNYNNDFIRRNTHRPTTTTETNDTATPTTTATIPYIKGMSENISRILLPFNIRVAHKPITTLRQLLTNVKDKDEPRNRQGTIYKINCSDCQASYIGETGRNLTTRLTEHRRATRKGDVSNHIAEHHRLTNHNIDWDSAQCLTYSTDYFQRLTLESWFTNLEQTPLNRCQQLPAPYKRLIHDINITNDRKRTT
;
A
#
# COMPACT_ATOMS: atom_id res chain seq x y z
N MET A 1 53.37 5.43 23.67
CA MET A 1 53.72 5.69 22.26
C MET A 1 53.38 4.45 21.45
N SER A 2 52.51 4.63 20.46
CA SER A 2 52.29 3.82 19.27
C SER A 2 52.21 2.29 19.38
N SER A 3 51.02 1.73 19.15
CA SER A 3 50.81 0.55 18.27
C SER A 3 49.31 0.33 18.07
N LYS A 4 48.83 0.72 16.89
CA LYS A 4 48.30 -0.16 15.84
C LYS A 4 46.94 -0.78 16.17
N SER A 5 45.90 -0.09 15.70
CA SER A 5 44.62 -0.65 15.29
C SER A 5 44.81 -1.87 14.37
N PRO A 6 43.99 -2.91 14.51
CA PRO A 6 43.61 -3.75 13.39
C PRO A 6 42.20 -3.34 12.92
N ASP A 7 42.12 -3.00 11.64
CA ASP A 7 40.89 -2.74 10.91
C ASP A 7 39.94 -3.94 11.02
N LEU A 8 38.75 -3.70 11.57
CA LEU A 8 37.63 -4.63 11.52
C LEU A 8 36.87 -4.33 10.23
N GLU A 9 37.18 -5.11 9.18
CA GLU A 9 36.35 -5.23 7.99
C GLU A 9 34.94 -5.67 8.43
N THR A 10 33.99 -4.75 8.36
CA THR A 10 32.56 -5.05 8.47
C THR A 10 32.10 -5.62 7.14
N SER A 11 32.07 -6.95 7.02
CA SER A 11 31.27 -7.60 5.97
C SER A 11 29.80 -7.37 6.28
N PHE A 12 29.14 -6.62 5.41
CA PHE A 12 27.71 -6.36 5.45
C PHE A 12 27.06 -7.49 4.65
N ASP A 13 26.81 -8.61 5.31
CA ASP A 13 26.10 -9.72 4.67
C ASP A 13 24.60 -9.40 4.65
N SER A 14 24.20 -8.92 3.48
CA SER A 14 22.87 -8.92 2.95
C SER A 14 22.44 -10.35 2.61
N ASP A 15 21.43 -10.85 3.30
CA ASP A 15 20.52 -11.86 2.76
C ASP A 15 19.20 -11.09 2.52
N ASP A 16 18.78 -10.75 1.30
CA ASP A 16 18.68 -11.60 0.12
C ASP A 16 18.17 -12.99 0.50
N SER A 17 16.85 -13.11 0.44
CA SER A 17 16.25 -14.33 -0.05
C SER A 17 17.11 -14.85 -1.20
N GLU A 18 17.58 -16.09 -1.11
CA GLU A 18 17.85 -16.87 -2.31
C GLU A 18 16.56 -16.83 -3.15
N MET A 19 16.45 -15.81 -4.00
CA MET A 19 15.71 -15.91 -5.23
C MET A 19 16.48 -16.93 -6.04
N ASN A 20 16.12 -18.20 -5.88
CA ASN A 20 16.16 -19.08 -7.02
C ASN A 20 15.36 -18.37 -8.11
N PHE A 21 16.09 -17.74 -9.03
CA PHE A 21 15.55 -17.20 -10.27
C PHE A 21 14.95 -18.40 -11.00
N ILE A 22 13.67 -18.69 -10.74
CA ILE A 22 12.86 -19.39 -11.72
C ILE A 22 12.79 -18.43 -12.90
N ALA A 23 13.58 -18.73 -13.92
CA ALA A 23 13.67 -17.99 -15.16
C ALA A 23 12.41 -18.20 -16.01
N CYS A 24 11.23 -17.79 -15.51
CA CYS A 24 9.99 -17.80 -16.29
C CYS A 24 9.06 -16.64 -15.86
N TYR A 25 9.56 -15.41 -15.84
CA TYR A 25 8.67 -14.25 -16.02
C TYR A 25 8.90 -13.71 -17.42
N GLU A 26 8.05 -14.11 -18.36
CA GLU A 26 8.01 -13.46 -19.66
C GLU A 26 7.48 -12.04 -19.46
N LEU A 27 8.38 -11.06 -19.63
CA LEU A 27 8.08 -9.64 -19.66
C LEU A 27 8.50 -9.13 -21.03
N GLN A 28 7.55 -8.54 -21.76
CA GLN A 28 7.83 -7.98 -23.07
C GLN A 28 8.16 -6.48 -22.95
N ASP A 29 9.31 -6.08 -23.49
CA ASP A 29 9.71 -4.67 -23.66
C ASP A 29 9.13 -4.13 -24.96
N GLU A 30 8.21 -3.18 -24.87
CA GLU A 30 7.74 -2.46 -26.05
C GLU A 30 8.69 -1.27 -26.31
N GLY A 31 9.73 -1.53 -27.10
CA GLY A 31 10.72 -0.52 -27.49
C GLY A 31 10.09 0.68 -28.21
N GLN A 32 10.60 1.88 -27.92
CA GLN A 32 10.22 3.12 -28.62
C GLN A 32 10.60 3.05 -30.10
N SER A 33 9.60 2.97 -30.99
CA SER A 33 9.78 3.19 -32.42
C SER A 33 10.14 4.66 -32.67
N SER A 34 11.44 4.95 -32.71
CA SER A 34 11.99 6.20 -33.22
C SER A 34 12.09 6.12 -34.75
N ARG A 35 11.29 6.94 -35.45
CA ARG A 35 11.53 7.26 -36.86
C ARG A 35 12.14 8.66 -36.92
N VAL A 36 13.44 8.71 -37.22
CA VAL A 36 14.20 9.92 -37.52
C VAL A 36 14.50 9.94 -39.02
N SER A 37 14.33 11.11 -39.66
CA SER A 37 15.22 11.74 -40.70
C SER A 37 14.40 12.52 -41.77
N PRO A 38 14.96 13.54 -42.48
CA PRO A 38 16.08 14.45 -42.18
C PRO A 38 15.77 15.96 -42.47
N LEU A 39 16.81 16.79 -42.29
CA LEU A 39 16.94 18.26 -42.21
C LEU A 39 16.41 19.19 -43.35
N SER A 40 15.85 20.34 -42.91
CA SER A 40 16.09 21.79 -43.25
C SER A 40 15.94 22.32 -44.71
N PRO A 41 15.82 23.66 -45.00
CA PRO A 41 15.98 24.84 -44.12
C PRO A 41 14.98 26.03 -44.29
N GLU A 42 14.98 26.88 -43.25
CA GLU A 42 14.88 28.36 -43.23
C GLU A 42 13.61 29.16 -43.61
N THR A 43 13.53 30.30 -42.89
CA THR A 43 12.86 31.59 -43.16
C THR A 43 11.50 31.87 -42.49
N SER A 44 11.61 32.64 -41.40
CA SER A 44 10.96 33.94 -41.13
C SER A 44 9.45 34.13 -41.21
N SER A 45 9.00 34.79 -40.15
CA SER A 45 7.97 35.86 -40.10
C SER A 45 6.51 35.49 -40.34
N ASP A 46 5.79 35.51 -39.22
CA ASP A 46 4.72 36.47 -38.93
C ASP A 46 3.35 36.30 -39.63
N SER A 47 2.34 36.67 -38.85
CA SER A 47 0.92 36.89 -39.17
C SER A 47 -0.03 35.68 -39.30
N GLY A 48 -1.03 35.68 -38.42
CA GLY A 48 -2.42 35.77 -38.85
C GLY A 48 -3.18 34.47 -39.08
N ASP A 49 -3.91 34.07 -38.04
CA ASP A 49 -5.26 33.51 -38.04
C ASP A 49 -5.62 32.37 -39.02
N ASP A 50 -5.91 31.20 -38.45
CA ASP A 50 -7.06 30.41 -38.87
C ASP A 50 -7.86 29.96 -37.64
N ASP A 51 -9.08 30.50 -37.58
CA ASP A 51 -10.17 30.12 -36.70
C ASP A 51 -10.46 28.61 -36.77
N ALA A 52 -10.36 27.94 -35.64
CA ALA A 52 -11.11 26.70 -35.40
C ALA A 52 -11.70 26.77 -33.99
N ALA A 53 -12.98 27.14 -33.95
CA ALA A 53 -13.82 27.13 -32.77
C ALA A 53 -13.82 25.74 -32.10
N TYR A 54 -13.24 25.63 -30.91
CA TYR A 54 -13.63 24.58 -29.96
C TYR A 54 -14.72 25.18 -29.07
N THR A 55 -15.93 25.17 -29.64
CA THR A 55 -17.19 25.27 -28.91
C THR A 55 -17.26 24.22 -27.81
N ASP A 56 -17.66 24.66 -26.62
CA ASP A 56 -18.22 23.92 -25.49
C ASP A 56 -18.17 22.38 -25.58
N GLU A 57 -17.25 21.74 -24.83
CA GLU A 57 -17.53 20.40 -24.33
C GLU A 57 -18.41 20.54 -23.07
N PRO A 58 -19.65 20.04 -23.12
CA PRO A 58 -20.59 20.18 -22.01
C PRO A 58 -20.15 19.33 -20.81
N LEU A 59 -20.43 19.84 -19.61
CA LEU A 59 -20.53 19.03 -18.39
C LEU A 59 -21.29 17.74 -18.73
N ALA A 60 -20.77 16.60 -18.24
CA ALA A 60 -21.33 15.24 -18.39
C ALA A 60 -22.85 15.26 -18.64
N ASP A 61 -23.24 14.85 -19.85
CA ASP A 61 -24.64 14.80 -20.25
C ASP A 61 -25.43 13.78 -19.40
N ALA A 62 -26.76 13.93 -19.42
CA ALA A 62 -27.67 13.05 -18.70
C ALA A 62 -27.54 11.58 -19.12
N GLU A 63 -27.04 11.32 -20.34
CA GLU A 63 -26.75 9.99 -20.85
C GLU A 63 -25.52 9.37 -20.19
N TRP A 64 -24.45 10.14 -19.96
CA TRP A 64 -23.27 9.68 -19.25
C TRP A 64 -23.57 9.36 -17.78
N ILE A 65 -24.36 10.21 -17.11
CA ILE A 65 -24.79 9.96 -15.72
C ILE A 65 -25.67 8.70 -15.65
N LYS A 66 -26.57 8.53 -16.61
CA LYS A 66 -27.43 7.34 -16.69
C LYS A 66 -26.60 6.07 -16.94
N LYS A 67 -25.63 6.12 -17.87
CA LYS A 67 -24.71 5.01 -18.14
C LYS A 67 -23.86 4.68 -16.92
N HIS A 68 -23.37 5.69 -16.21
CA HIS A 68 -22.61 5.47 -14.98
C HIS A 68 -23.47 4.84 -13.88
N GLN A 69 -24.73 5.26 -13.75
CA GLN A 69 -25.68 4.65 -12.80
C GLN A 69 -26.04 3.21 -13.18
N GLU A 70 -26.19 2.92 -14.47
CA GLU A 70 -26.42 1.56 -14.99
C GLU A 70 -25.20 0.65 -14.75
N GLU A 71 -23.97 1.14 -14.99
CA GLU A 71 -22.72 0.44 -14.66
C GLU A 71 -22.57 0.20 -13.16
N THR A 72 -22.94 1.19 -12.33
CA THR A 72 -22.88 1.06 -10.87
C THR A 72 -23.87 -0.01 -10.39
N LYS A 73 -25.08 -0.04 -10.95
CA LYS A 73 -26.11 -1.04 -10.64
C LYS A 73 -25.72 -2.44 -11.09
N ALA A 74 -25.09 -2.57 -12.27
CA ALA A 74 -24.56 -3.84 -12.77
C ALA A 74 -23.42 -4.37 -11.88
N ASN A 75 -22.54 -3.48 -11.38
CA ASN A 75 -21.49 -3.86 -10.43
C ASN A 75 -22.06 -4.27 -9.07
N GLU A 76 -23.12 -3.60 -8.58
CA GLU A 76 -23.81 -3.99 -7.35
C GLU A 76 -24.51 -5.36 -7.48
N GLU A 77 -25.07 -5.67 -8.64
CA GLU A 77 -25.62 -7.00 -8.93
C GLU A 77 -24.53 -8.08 -9.02
N LEU A 78 -23.38 -7.77 -9.62
CA LEU A 78 -22.23 -8.66 -9.65
C LEU A 78 -21.69 -8.92 -8.23
N GLU A 79 -21.60 -7.89 -7.39
CA GLU A 79 -21.17 -8.02 -6.00
C GLU A 79 -22.18 -8.83 -5.17
N ARG A 80 -23.48 -8.67 -5.43
CA ARG A 80 -24.55 -9.47 -4.80
C ARG A 80 -24.48 -10.94 -5.21
N SER A 81 -24.28 -11.21 -6.51
CA SER A 81 -24.08 -12.58 -7.02
C SER A 81 -22.81 -13.23 -6.46
N LEU A 82 -21.73 -12.47 -6.30
CA LEU A 82 -20.49 -12.94 -5.65
C LEU A 82 -20.70 -13.22 -4.15
N LYS A 83 -21.55 -12.46 -3.47
CA LYS A 83 -21.93 -12.70 -2.06
C LYS A 83 -22.83 -13.93 -1.91
N ASP A 84 -23.77 -14.14 -2.82
CA ASP A 84 -24.62 -15.34 -2.86
C ASP A 84 -23.77 -16.61 -3.13
N ARG A 85 -22.71 -16.51 -3.94
CA ARG A 85 -21.69 -17.57 -4.12
C ARG A 85 -20.93 -17.90 -2.84
N LEU A 86 -20.51 -16.88 -2.08
CA LEU A 86 -19.82 -17.06 -0.79
C LEU A 86 -20.72 -17.72 0.27
N GLN A 87 -22.04 -17.61 0.12
CA GLN A 87 -23.03 -18.28 0.97
C GLN A 87 -23.47 -19.66 0.43
N GLY A 88 -22.92 -20.10 -0.71
CA GLY A 88 -23.18 -21.43 -1.28
C GLY A 88 -24.46 -21.56 -2.11
N ASN A 89 -25.08 -20.45 -2.53
CA ASN A 89 -26.37 -20.47 -3.23
C ASN A 89 -26.29 -20.77 -4.74
N VAL A 90 -25.09 -20.92 -5.33
CA VAL A 90 -24.90 -21.21 -6.76
C VAL A 90 -23.74 -22.20 -6.96
N GLU A 91 -23.97 -23.30 -7.67
CA GLU A 91 -22.93 -24.31 -7.97
C GLU A 91 -21.98 -23.84 -9.09
N LEU A 92 -20.66 -24.07 -8.91
CA LEU A 92 -19.58 -23.67 -9.82
C LEU A 92 -19.78 -24.17 -11.26
N LYS A 93 -20.41 -25.34 -11.42
CA LYS A 93 -20.66 -26.00 -12.70
C LYS A 93 -21.68 -25.25 -13.57
N GLU A 94 -22.72 -24.66 -12.98
CA GLU A 94 -23.75 -23.90 -13.72
C GLU A 94 -23.19 -22.58 -14.27
N TRP A 95 -22.27 -21.96 -13.54
CA TRP A 95 -21.63 -20.70 -13.96
C TRP A 95 -20.67 -20.88 -15.13
N ILE A 96 -19.88 -21.97 -15.12
CA ILE A 96 -18.97 -22.30 -16.23
C ILE A 96 -19.76 -22.62 -17.51
N LEU A 97 -20.88 -23.33 -17.40
CA LEU A 97 -21.73 -23.69 -18.55
C LEU A 97 -22.43 -22.47 -19.17
N SER A 98 -22.88 -21.49 -18.38
CA SER A 98 -23.52 -20.29 -18.92
C SER A 98 -22.54 -19.35 -19.64
N ARG A 99 -21.26 -19.36 -19.25
CA ARG A 99 -20.22 -18.55 -19.90
C ARG A 99 -19.67 -19.19 -21.17
N LEU A 100 -19.46 -20.50 -21.15
CA LEU A 100 -19.03 -21.23 -22.35
C LEU A 100 -20.08 -21.22 -23.46
N SER A 101 -21.37 -21.18 -23.12
CA SER A 101 -22.44 -21.10 -24.12
C SER A 101 -22.55 -19.71 -24.79
N SER A 102 -22.10 -18.64 -24.14
CA SER A 102 -22.17 -17.27 -24.69
C SER A 102 -20.94 -16.89 -25.51
N GLU A 103 -19.77 -17.47 -25.23
CA GLU A 103 -18.54 -17.20 -25.99
C GLU A 103 -18.49 -18.00 -27.30
N VAL A 104 -18.99 -19.25 -27.33
CA VAL A 104 -18.93 -20.12 -28.53
C VAL A 104 -19.94 -19.74 -29.63
N GLU A 105 -21.08 -19.12 -29.29
CA GLU A 105 -22.04 -18.63 -30.30
C GLU A 105 -21.62 -17.29 -30.93
N SER A 106 -20.76 -16.52 -30.25
CA SER A 106 -20.32 -15.20 -30.72
C SER A 106 -19.19 -15.25 -31.75
N GLU A 107 -18.38 -16.32 -31.76
CA GLU A 107 -17.20 -16.44 -32.63
C GLU A 107 -17.47 -17.10 -34.00
N ILE A 108 -18.68 -17.64 -34.24
CA ILE A 108 -19.02 -18.29 -35.52
C ILE A 108 -19.77 -17.33 -36.48
N SER A 109 -20.26 -16.17 -36.04
CA SER A 109 -21.26 -15.39 -36.80
C SER A 109 -20.80 -14.09 -37.48
N SER A 110 -19.63 -13.51 -37.19
CA SER A 110 -19.28 -12.23 -37.87
C SER A 110 -17.80 -11.99 -38.12
N GLY A 111 -17.43 -12.07 -39.40
CA GLY A 111 -16.26 -11.39 -39.93
C GLY A 111 -16.55 -9.90 -40.17
N GLN A 112 -15.47 -9.11 -40.08
CA GLN A 112 -15.30 -7.69 -40.44
C GLN A 112 -15.46 -6.62 -39.33
N VAL A 113 -14.29 -6.12 -38.91
CA VAL A 113 -13.86 -4.71 -38.73
C VAL A 113 -14.92 -3.64 -38.37
N GLN A 114 -14.87 -3.11 -37.13
CA GLN A 114 -14.69 -1.68 -36.86
C GLN A 114 -14.49 -1.38 -35.36
N ASN A 115 -13.61 -0.41 -35.10
CA ASN A 115 -13.25 0.14 -33.79
C ASN A 115 -14.47 0.71 -33.04
N GLN A 116 -14.79 0.17 -31.86
CA GLN A 116 -15.32 0.95 -30.74
C GLN A 116 -14.76 0.42 -29.40
N ARG A 117 -14.24 1.34 -28.60
CA ARG A 117 -13.65 1.09 -27.28
C ARG A 117 -14.77 0.93 -26.26
N GLU A 118 -15.08 -0.32 -25.92
CA GLU A 118 -15.88 -0.66 -24.74
C GLU A 118 -14.99 -1.16 -23.60
N GLY A 119 -15.45 -0.86 -22.38
CA GLY A 119 -14.76 -1.11 -21.12
C GLY A 119 -14.41 -2.59 -20.96
N LYS A 120 -13.15 -2.91 -21.24
CA LYS A 120 -12.52 -4.14 -20.78
C LYS A 120 -12.49 -4.11 -19.25
N VAL A 121 -13.22 -5.03 -18.61
CA VAL A 121 -12.77 -5.66 -17.38
C VAL A 121 -11.42 -6.28 -17.70
N SER A 122 -10.35 -5.50 -17.51
CA SER A 122 -9.00 -5.94 -17.79
C SER A 122 -8.55 -6.91 -16.71
N ALA A 123 -8.71 -8.19 -17.00
CA ALA A 123 -7.63 -9.15 -16.77
C ALA A 123 -6.41 -8.88 -17.71
N ASP A 124 -6.44 -7.79 -18.49
CA ASP A 124 -5.32 -7.26 -19.25
C ASP A 124 -4.26 -6.74 -18.27
N GLY A 125 -3.11 -7.43 -18.24
CA GLY A 125 -2.03 -7.29 -17.26
C GLY A 125 -1.72 -5.85 -16.81
N LYS A 126 -1.64 -5.67 -15.50
CA LYS A 126 -1.29 -4.40 -14.83
C LYS A 126 0.02 -3.87 -15.40
N ARG A 127 -0.03 -2.75 -16.15
CA ARG A 127 1.16 -2.11 -16.71
C ARG A 127 1.97 -1.46 -15.59
N ARG A 128 3.25 -1.78 -15.49
CA ARG A 128 4.18 -1.17 -14.53
C ARG A 128 5.20 -0.34 -15.28
N LYS A 129 5.49 0.88 -14.80
CA LYS A 129 6.57 1.71 -15.31
C LYS A 129 7.78 1.61 -14.37
N TYR A 130 8.95 1.33 -14.92
CA TYR A 130 10.22 1.28 -14.20
C TYR A 130 11.35 1.76 -15.12
N ASN A 131 12.20 2.68 -14.65
CA ASN A 131 13.27 3.30 -15.46
C ASN A 131 12.77 3.84 -16.81
N GLY A 132 11.58 4.45 -16.83
CA GLY A 132 11.00 4.99 -18.06
C GLY A 132 10.37 3.96 -19.01
N LYS A 133 10.55 2.66 -18.78
CA LYS A 133 9.99 1.57 -19.60
C LYS A 133 8.70 1.00 -19.02
N HIS A 134 7.83 0.50 -19.89
CA HIS A 134 6.55 -0.12 -19.53
C HIS A 134 6.63 -1.64 -19.63
N TYR A 135 6.15 -2.34 -18.61
CA TYR A 135 6.14 -3.80 -18.52
C TYR A 135 4.72 -4.31 -18.33
N LYS A 136 4.38 -5.41 -19.01
CA LYS A 136 3.10 -6.14 -18.87
C LYS A 136 3.36 -7.52 -18.27
N GLN A 137 2.57 -7.90 -17.27
CA GLN A 137 2.55 -9.26 -16.73
C GLN A 137 1.77 -10.16 -17.68
N LEU A 138 2.41 -11.23 -18.16
CA LEU A 138 1.82 -12.20 -19.09
C LEU A 138 1.17 -13.39 -18.37
N HIS A 139 1.80 -13.89 -17.31
CA HIS A 139 1.28 -15.00 -16.50
C HIS A 139 1.14 -14.62 -15.02
N GLY A 140 0.15 -15.21 -14.36
CA GLY A 140 -0.17 -14.99 -12.96
C GLY A 140 -0.93 -13.69 -12.69
N THR A 141 -1.31 -13.49 -11.43
CA THR A 141 -2.02 -12.30 -10.98
C THR A 141 -1.06 -11.27 -10.38
N ALA A 142 -1.38 -9.98 -10.52
CA ALA A 142 -0.53 -8.95 -9.98
C ALA A 142 -0.60 -8.93 -8.44
N MET A 143 0.55 -9.15 -7.78
CA MET A 143 0.67 -9.04 -6.33
C MET A 143 0.11 -7.69 -5.82
N GLY A 144 -0.69 -7.75 -4.76
CA GLY A 144 -1.36 -6.61 -4.14
C GLY A 144 -2.69 -6.21 -4.79
N SER A 145 -3.23 -7.02 -5.71
CA SER A 145 -4.63 -6.90 -6.12
C SER A 145 -5.54 -7.53 -5.06
N PRO A 146 -6.63 -6.89 -4.63
CA PRO A 146 -7.60 -7.53 -3.72
C PRO A 146 -8.19 -8.83 -4.29
N VAL A 147 -8.26 -8.94 -5.62
CA VAL A 147 -8.82 -10.10 -6.32
C VAL A 147 -7.79 -11.22 -6.55
N SER A 148 -6.48 -10.91 -6.53
CA SER A 148 -5.45 -11.91 -6.86
C SER A 148 -5.46 -13.11 -5.91
N VAL A 149 -5.70 -12.85 -4.62
CA VAL A 149 -5.71 -13.90 -3.58
C VAL A 149 -6.83 -14.91 -3.84
N VAL A 150 -8.03 -14.43 -4.15
CA VAL A 150 -9.20 -15.28 -4.41
C VAL A 150 -9.01 -16.11 -5.67
N ILE A 151 -8.45 -15.52 -6.73
CA ILE A 151 -8.19 -16.24 -7.97
C ILE A 151 -7.10 -17.31 -7.79
N ALA A 152 -6.01 -16.97 -7.09
CA ALA A 152 -4.95 -17.93 -6.79
C ALA A 152 -5.50 -19.12 -5.98
N GLU A 153 -6.34 -18.86 -4.99
CA GLU A 153 -7.02 -19.87 -4.18
C GLU A 153 -7.85 -20.84 -5.03
N ILE A 154 -8.70 -20.33 -5.93
CA ILE A 154 -9.55 -21.16 -6.81
C ILE A 154 -8.70 -22.02 -7.75
N VAL A 155 -7.64 -21.46 -8.33
CA VAL A 155 -6.75 -22.18 -9.25
C VAL A 155 -6.02 -23.31 -8.51
N MET A 156 -5.49 -23.03 -7.31
CA MET A 156 -4.81 -24.02 -6.50
C MET A 156 -5.75 -25.13 -6.04
N GLN A 157 -6.97 -24.80 -5.60
CA GLN A 157 -7.98 -25.81 -5.25
C GLN A 157 -8.28 -26.77 -6.41
N ASN A 158 -8.48 -26.24 -7.62
CA ASN A 158 -8.75 -27.08 -8.79
C ASN A 158 -7.54 -27.98 -9.15
N ILE A 159 -6.31 -27.48 -9.01
CA ILE A 159 -5.09 -28.29 -9.24
C ILE A 159 -4.99 -29.40 -8.19
N GLU A 160 -5.21 -29.07 -6.92
CA GLU A 160 -5.15 -30.01 -5.79
C GLU A 160 -6.24 -31.08 -5.87
N GLU A 161 -7.49 -30.70 -6.14
CA GLU A 161 -8.60 -31.65 -6.29
C GLU A 161 -8.32 -32.66 -7.42
N ARG A 162 -7.78 -32.19 -8.54
CA ARG A 162 -7.35 -33.05 -9.65
C ARG A 162 -6.20 -33.95 -9.23
N ALA A 163 -5.19 -33.41 -8.54
CA ALA A 163 -4.05 -34.21 -8.10
C ALA A 163 -4.47 -35.31 -7.13
N LEU A 164 -5.31 -34.98 -6.14
CA LEU A 164 -5.77 -35.89 -5.10
C LEU A 164 -6.73 -36.95 -5.66
N SER A 165 -7.60 -36.60 -6.61
CA SER A 165 -8.54 -37.55 -7.24
C SER A 165 -7.87 -38.52 -8.22
N THR A 166 -6.79 -38.09 -8.89
CA THR A 166 -6.03 -38.92 -9.84
C THR A 166 -4.86 -39.66 -9.20
N CYS A 167 -4.58 -39.39 -7.92
CA CYS A 167 -3.55 -40.08 -7.18
C CYS A 167 -3.89 -41.56 -7.04
N ARG A 168 -2.90 -42.44 -7.25
CA ARG A 168 -3.07 -43.89 -7.09
C ARG A 168 -3.33 -44.31 -5.64
N GLN A 169 -3.00 -43.46 -4.68
CA GLN A 169 -3.05 -43.74 -3.25
C GLN A 169 -3.95 -42.75 -2.53
N THR A 170 -4.64 -43.24 -1.50
CA THR A 170 -5.39 -42.35 -0.60
C THR A 170 -4.42 -41.62 0.31
N ILE A 171 -4.37 -40.30 0.17
CA ILE A 171 -3.56 -39.43 1.03
C ILE A 171 -4.30 -39.25 2.37
N PRO A 172 -3.70 -39.65 3.51
CA PRO A 172 -4.36 -39.60 4.82
C PRO A 172 -4.55 -38.17 5.35
N LEU A 173 -3.72 -37.23 4.89
CA LEU A 173 -3.73 -35.85 5.35
C LEU A 173 -3.25 -34.92 4.23
N TRP A 174 -4.07 -33.91 3.93
CA TRP A 174 -3.70 -32.78 3.07
C TRP A 174 -4.17 -31.49 3.74
N LEU A 175 -3.23 -30.66 4.16
CA LEU A 175 -3.47 -29.36 4.75
C LEU A 175 -2.85 -28.30 3.86
N ARG A 176 -3.53 -27.19 3.65
CA ARG A 176 -2.99 -26.04 2.93
C ARG A 176 -3.24 -24.75 3.68
N TYR A 177 -2.24 -23.88 3.68
CA TYR A 177 -2.32 -22.51 4.12
C TYR A 177 -1.74 -21.59 3.05
N VAL A 178 -2.61 -20.95 2.27
CA VAL A 178 -2.23 -20.12 1.11
C VAL A 178 -1.38 -20.95 0.13
N ASP A 179 -0.07 -20.75 0.12
CA ASP A 179 0.95 -21.38 -0.74
C ASP A 179 1.64 -22.58 -0.08
N ASP A 180 1.59 -22.70 1.26
CA ASP A 180 2.23 -23.80 1.98
C ASP A 180 1.30 -25.02 2.13
N THR A 181 1.77 -26.21 1.73
CA THR A 181 1.03 -27.47 1.88
C THR A 181 1.75 -28.44 2.82
N PHE A 182 1.00 -29.14 3.66
CA PHE A 182 1.48 -30.20 4.54
C PHE A 182 0.73 -31.50 4.27
N THR A 183 1.48 -32.59 4.08
CA THR A 183 0.91 -33.90 3.79
C THR A 183 1.73 -35.02 4.43
N ALA A 184 1.07 -36.16 4.65
CA ALA A 184 1.72 -37.38 5.12
C ALA A 184 1.64 -38.44 4.02
N VAL A 185 2.79 -38.90 3.54
CA VAL A 185 2.93 -39.90 2.48
C VAL A 185 3.95 -40.95 2.92
N ARG A 186 3.80 -42.18 2.44
CA ARG A 186 4.81 -43.22 2.69
C ARG A 186 6.15 -42.81 2.09
N HIS A 187 7.23 -43.10 2.81
CA HIS A 187 8.57 -42.64 2.46
C HIS A 187 9.03 -43.06 1.04
N ASP A 188 8.65 -44.26 0.60
CA ASP A 188 8.99 -44.79 -0.72
C ASP A 188 8.20 -44.17 -1.88
N GLU A 189 7.12 -43.46 -1.58
CA GLU A 189 6.17 -42.91 -2.57
C GLU A 189 6.24 -41.39 -2.68
N ILE A 190 7.09 -40.74 -1.86
CA ILE A 190 7.23 -39.28 -1.84
C ILE A 190 7.66 -38.76 -3.24
N ASP A 191 8.58 -39.46 -3.92
CA ASP A 191 9.05 -39.10 -5.26
C ASP A 191 7.95 -39.23 -6.31
N ALA A 192 7.24 -40.36 -6.31
CA ALA A 192 6.16 -40.61 -7.24
C ALA A 192 5.02 -39.60 -7.07
N PHE A 193 4.65 -39.30 -5.82
CA PHE A 193 3.61 -38.34 -5.51
C PHE A 193 4.01 -36.90 -5.87
N HIS A 194 5.25 -36.50 -5.60
CA HIS A 194 5.75 -35.19 -5.97
C HIS A 194 5.75 -34.96 -7.50
N ASN A 195 6.20 -35.95 -8.26
CA ASN A 195 6.14 -35.89 -9.72
C ASN A 195 4.69 -35.79 -10.23
N HIS A 196 3.78 -36.57 -9.64
CA HIS A 196 2.34 -36.51 -9.95
C HIS A 196 1.71 -35.15 -9.68
N LEU A 197 2.10 -34.46 -8.59
CA LEU A 197 1.67 -33.08 -8.32
C LEU A 197 2.13 -32.12 -9.42
N ASN A 198 3.38 -32.24 -9.85
CA ASN A 198 3.99 -31.37 -10.87
C ASN A 198 3.52 -31.67 -12.30
N GLU A 199 2.95 -32.85 -12.54
CA GLU A 199 2.31 -33.21 -13.82
C GLU A 199 0.95 -32.53 -14.01
N GLN A 200 0.30 -32.03 -12.96
CA GLN A 200 -1.05 -31.47 -13.06
C GLN A 200 -1.11 -30.14 -13.83
N ASN A 201 -0.02 -29.37 -13.79
CA ASN A 201 0.05 -28.06 -14.42
C ASN A 201 1.50 -27.72 -14.80
N THR A 202 1.72 -27.22 -16.02
CA THR A 202 3.07 -26.87 -16.51
C THR A 202 3.61 -25.57 -15.91
N ASP A 203 2.73 -24.67 -15.49
CA ASP A 203 3.07 -23.32 -15.06
C ASP A 203 3.24 -23.21 -13.53
N ILE A 204 2.68 -24.17 -12.78
CA ILE A 204 2.76 -24.25 -11.33
C ILE A 204 3.52 -25.52 -10.95
N GLN A 205 4.65 -25.34 -10.28
CA GLN A 205 5.52 -26.43 -9.83
C GLN A 205 5.64 -26.37 -8.30
N PHE A 206 5.33 -27.49 -7.66
CA PHE A 206 5.52 -27.71 -6.24
C PHE A 206 7.00 -27.96 -5.94
N THR A 207 7.46 -27.41 -4.82
CA THR A 207 8.71 -27.79 -4.16
C THR A 207 8.37 -28.58 -2.90
N ARG A 208 9.30 -29.40 -2.40
CA ARG A 208 9.08 -30.21 -1.19
C ARG A 208 10.25 -30.12 -0.22
N GLU A 209 9.91 -30.20 1.06
CA GLU A 209 10.82 -30.48 2.16
C GLU A 209 10.43 -31.85 2.74
N VAL A 210 11.42 -32.69 3.06
CA VAL A 210 11.19 -34.03 3.61
C VAL A 210 11.53 -34.02 5.10
N GLU A 211 10.80 -34.80 5.87
CA GLU A 211 11.00 -34.94 7.31
C GLU A 211 12.43 -35.41 7.63
N GLU A 212 13.12 -34.68 8.51
CA GLU A 212 14.46 -35.02 9.01
C GLU A 212 14.42 -35.29 10.51
N ASN A 213 14.93 -36.45 10.95
CA ASN A 213 14.94 -36.86 12.36
C ASN A 213 13.56 -36.83 13.04
N GLY A 214 12.51 -37.21 12.31
CA GLY A 214 11.15 -37.22 12.83
C GLY A 214 10.55 -35.82 12.98
N LYS A 215 11.08 -34.82 12.27
CA LYS A 215 10.68 -33.41 12.38
C LYS A 215 10.53 -32.74 11.02
N LEU A 216 9.48 -31.93 10.88
CA LEU A 216 9.26 -31.11 9.70
C LEU A 216 8.69 -29.74 10.13
N PRO A 217 9.27 -28.61 9.67
CA PRO A 217 8.68 -27.30 9.90
C PRO A 217 7.42 -27.11 9.03
N PHE A 218 6.40 -26.48 9.61
CA PHE A 218 5.22 -26.03 8.88
C PHE A 218 4.69 -24.75 9.53
N LEU A 219 4.70 -23.64 8.78
CA LEU A 219 4.39 -22.30 9.29
C LEU A 219 5.24 -21.93 10.53
N ASP A 220 4.58 -21.58 11.64
CA ASP A 220 5.19 -21.26 12.94
C ASP A 220 5.48 -22.52 13.81
N CYS A 221 5.19 -23.72 13.31
CA CYS A 221 5.24 -24.97 14.06
C CYS A 221 6.39 -25.87 13.58
N LEU A 222 7.08 -26.50 14.52
CA LEU A 222 7.96 -27.63 14.27
C LEU A 222 7.17 -28.87 14.66
N VAL A 223 6.67 -29.57 13.64
CA VAL A 223 5.90 -30.80 13.80
C VAL A 223 6.90 -31.92 14.03
N SER A 224 6.71 -32.67 15.10
CA SER A 224 7.52 -33.84 15.43
C SER A 224 6.66 -35.08 15.58
N HIS A 225 7.11 -36.19 15.01
CA HIS A 225 6.42 -37.46 15.09
C HIS A 225 7.04 -38.32 16.20
N ASN A 226 6.25 -38.60 17.25
CA ASN A 226 6.62 -39.48 18.36
C ASN A 226 5.51 -40.51 18.60
N ASP A 227 5.83 -41.80 18.48
CA ASP A 227 4.99 -42.95 18.87
C ASP A 227 3.52 -42.83 18.41
N ASN A 228 3.29 -42.61 17.10
CA ASN A 228 1.99 -42.41 16.46
C ASN A 228 1.24 -41.11 16.81
N SER A 229 1.89 -40.16 17.48
CA SER A 229 1.32 -38.83 17.75
C SER A 229 2.16 -37.73 17.12
N LEU A 230 1.49 -36.73 16.54
CA LEU A 230 2.14 -35.49 16.16
C LEU A 230 2.22 -34.59 17.39
N ARG A 231 3.39 -34.00 17.62
CA ARG A 231 3.60 -32.96 18.62
C ARG A 231 4.11 -31.71 17.95
N THR A 232 3.55 -30.57 18.32
CA THR A 232 4.00 -29.28 17.83
C THR A 232 4.78 -28.50 18.89
N THR A 233 5.83 -27.83 18.41
CA THR A 233 6.64 -26.87 19.17
C THR A 233 6.87 -25.64 18.30
N VAL A 234 7.32 -24.52 18.87
CA VAL A 234 7.52 -23.29 18.08
C VAL A 234 8.74 -23.44 17.16
N TYR A 235 8.53 -23.32 15.86
CA TYR A 235 9.62 -23.31 14.88
C TYR A 235 10.25 -21.91 14.74
N ARG A 236 11.56 -21.89 14.50
CA ARG A 236 12.33 -20.69 14.20
C ARG A 236 13.31 -21.03 13.09
N LYS A 237 13.33 -20.23 12.03
CA LYS A 237 14.29 -20.38 10.93
C LYS A 237 15.73 -20.28 11.46
N PRO A 238 16.72 -20.96 10.85
CA PRO A 238 18.13 -20.86 11.27
C PRO A 238 18.67 -19.43 11.30
N THR A 239 18.13 -18.55 10.47
CA THR A 239 18.47 -17.12 10.39
C THR A 239 17.81 -16.25 11.47
N HIS A 240 17.05 -16.83 12.40
CA HIS A 240 16.34 -16.09 13.45
C HIS A 240 17.32 -15.48 14.47
N THR A 241 17.44 -14.15 14.49
CA THR A 241 18.44 -13.42 15.30
C THR A 241 18.01 -13.12 16.74
N ASP A 242 16.77 -13.46 17.12
CA ASP A 242 16.12 -13.04 18.38
C ASP A 242 16.00 -11.52 18.56
N ARG A 243 16.15 -10.76 17.48
CA ARG A 243 15.99 -9.30 17.53
C ARG A 243 14.52 -8.93 17.47
N LEU A 244 14.00 -8.41 18.57
CA LEU A 244 12.63 -7.95 18.70
C LEU A 244 12.59 -6.41 18.78
N LEU A 245 11.39 -5.87 18.97
CA LEU A 245 11.22 -4.47 19.34
C LEU A 245 11.89 -4.20 20.67
N ASP A 246 12.99 -3.45 20.69
CA ASP A 246 13.72 -3.13 21.92
C ASP A 246 12.88 -2.27 22.90
N GLU A 247 13.01 -2.52 24.22
CA GLU A 247 12.25 -1.76 25.24
C GLU A 247 12.61 -0.27 25.25
N SER A 248 13.83 0.12 24.90
CA SER A 248 14.26 1.52 24.82
C SER A 248 13.76 2.24 23.56
N SER A 249 13.25 1.50 22.58
CA SER A 249 12.80 2.06 21.30
C SER A 249 11.69 3.11 21.47
N TYR A 250 11.63 4.06 20.52
CA TYR A 250 10.65 5.15 20.52
C TYR A 250 9.27 4.69 20.01
N ASN A 251 8.69 3.72 20.71
CA ASN A 251 7.41 3.11 20.40
C ASN A 251 6.48 3.13 21.62
N PRO A 252 5.15 3.19 21.41
CA PRO A 252 4.17 3.09 22.48
C PRO A 252 4.40 1.86 23.36
N THR A 253 4.16 2.00 24.66
CA THR A 253 4.20 0.88 25.61
C THR A 253 3.26 -0.25 25.22
N SER A 254 2.14 0.06 24.56
CA SER A 254 1.21 -0.95 24.03
C SER A 254 1.87 -1.86 22.99
N HIS A 255 2.69 -1.34 22.07
CA HIS A 255 3.38 -2.16 21.06
C HIS A 255 4.41 -3.09 21.69
N LYS A 256 5.14 -2.59 22.70
CA LYS A 256 6.10 -3.36 23.50
C LYS A 256 5.40 -4.48 24.27
N ALA A 257 4.28 -4.16 24.92
CA ALA A 257 3.44 -5.15 25.59
C ALA A 257 2.88 -6.18 24.62
N THR A 258 2.41 -5.76 23.44
CA THR A 258 1.90 -6.65 22.40
C THR A 258 2.97 -7.63 21.93
N THR A 259 4.21 -7.20 21.76
CA THR A 259 5.34 -8.09 21.37
C THR A 259 5.48 -9.27 22.34
N ILE A 260 5.36 -9.02 23.65
CA ILE A 260 5.39 -10.08 24.65
C ILE A 260 4.15 -10.97 24.53
N ARG A 261 2.97 -10.34 24.51
CA ARG A 261 1.68 -11.05 24.48
C ARG A 261 1.53 -11.96 23.27
N THR A 262 1.94 -11.50 22.08
CA THR A 262 1.79 -12.28 20.85
C THR A 262 2.71 -13.51 20.85
N LEU A 263 3.96 -13.37 21.28
CA LEU A 263 4.90 -14.49 21.35
C LEU A 263 4.52 -15.49 22.45
N THR A 264 4.10 -15.02 23.62
CA THR A 264 3.58 -15.90 24.68
C THR A 264 2.30 -16.60 24.24
N ARG A 265 1.37 -15.90 23.59
CA ARG A 265 0.16 -16.52 23.06
C ARG A 265 0.48 -17.54 21.98
N ARG A 266 1.46 -17.27 21.11
CA ARG A 266 1.94 -18.24 20.11
C ARG A 266 2.46 -19.50 20.80
N ALA A 267 3.30 -19.37 21.82
CA ALA A 267 3.76 -20.52 22.60
C ALA A 267 2.60 -21.35 23.17
N GLN A 268 1.58 -20.68 23.72
CA GLN A 268 0.38 -21.36 24.27
C GLN A 268 -0.47 -22.08 23.21
N LEU A 269 -0.52 -21.56 21.99
CA LEU A 269 -1.29 -22.14 20.89
C LEU A 269 -0.54 -23.28 20.18
N VAL A 270 0.80 -23.20 20.15
CA VAL A 270 1.64 -24.11 19.35
C VAL A 270 2.22 -25.25 20.20
N CYS A 271 2.52 -25.04 21.48
CA CYS A 271 3.12 -26.09 22.32
C CYS A 271 2.05 -27.04 22.87
N ASP A 272 2.11 -28.31 22.44
CA ASP A 272 1.14 -29.33 22.86
C ASP A 272 1.39 -29.91 24.25
N SER A 273 2.61 -29.78 24.79
CA SER A 273 2.97 -30.32 26.10
C SER A 273 3.32 -29.23 27.10
N THR A 274 3.07 -29.50 28.38
CA THR A 274 3.45 -28.61 29.48
C THR A 274 4.95 -28.36 29.54
N ASP A 275 5.75 -29.39 29.21
CA ASP A 275 7.21 -29.30 29.22
C ASP A 275 7.72 -28.43 28.07
N SER A 276 7.21 -28.64 26.85
CA SER A 276 7.57 -27.80 25.69
C SER A 276 7.14 -26.35 25.88
N LEU A 277 5.97 -26.11 26.46
CA LEU A 277 5.52 -24.77 26.81
C LEU A 277 6.41 -24.14 27.89
N SER A 278 6.86 -24.91 28.88
CA SER A 278 7.78 -24.44 29.92
C SER A 278 9.12 -24.02 29.31
N ASP A 279 9.69 -24.85 28.43
CA ASP A 279 10.96 -24.56 27.78
C ASP A 279 10.86 -23.39 26.81
N GLU A 280 9.77 -23.28 26.08
CA GLU A 280 9.47 -22.13 25.22
C GLU A 280 9.30 -20.84 26.05
N ASN A 281 8.65 -20.89 27.21
CA ASN A 281 8.55 -19.72 28.10
C ASN A 281 9.92 -19.31 28.67
N LYS A 282 10.79 -20.26 29.02
CA LYS A 282 12.18 -19.97 29.43
C LYS A 282 12.96 -19.32 28.28
N TYR A 283 12.79 -19.83 27.06
CA TYR A 283 13.36 -19.26 25.85
C TYR A 283 12.91 -17.80 25.67
N LEU A 284 11.59 -17.56 25.69
CA LEU A 284 11.02 -16.24 25.48
C LEU A 284 11.50 -15.25 26.55
N HIS A 285 11.56 -15.67 27.80
CA HIS A 285 12.10 -14.84 28.88
C HIS A 285 13.54 -14.39 28.57
N ARG A 286 14.42 -15.31 28.15
CA ARG A 286 15.80 -14.98 27.75
C ARG A 286 15.83 -14.00 26.58
N VAL A 287 14.98 -14.19 25.58
CA VAL A 287 14.89 -13.30 24.42
C VAL A 287 14.41 -11.91 24.80
N PHE A 288 13.38 -11.78 25.64
CA PHE A 288 12.93 -10.48 26.13
C PHE A 288 14.01 -9.77 26.93
N THR A 289 14.72 -10.48 27.82
CA THR A 289 15.85 -9.89 28.55
C THR A 289 16.97 -9.42 27.61
N LYS A 290 17.27 -10.18 26.54
CA LYS A 290 18.25 -9.78 25.50
C LYS A 290 17.83 -8.49 24.75
N ASN A 291 16.54 -8.22 24.66
CA ASN A 291 15.97 -7.00 24.05
C ASN A 291 15.64 -5.91 25.10
N ASN A 292 16.35 -5.93 26.23
CA ASN A 292 16.32 -4.94 27.31
C ASN A 292 14.97 -4.83 28.06
N TYR A 293 14.09 -5.82 27.95
CA TYR A 293 12.82 -5.80 28.69
C TYR A 293 13.03 -6.08 30.18
N ASN A 294 12.44 -5.24 31.04
CA ASN A 294 12.39 -5.45 32.48
C ASN A 294 11.52 -6.68 32.85
N ASN A 295 12.02 -7.54 33.75
CA ASN A 295 11.32 -8.71 34.28
C ASN A 295 9.91 -8.41 34.82
N ASP A 296 9.71 -7.26 35.46
CA ASP A 296 8.38 -6.86 35.93
C ASP A 296 7.42 -6.58 34.77
N PHE A 297 7.94 -6.00 33.69
CA PHE A 297 7.17 -5.74 32.48
C PHE A 297 6.83 -7.04 31.74
N ILE A 298 7.80 -7.96 31.65
CA ILE A 298 7.60 -9.31 31.10
C ILE A 298 6.50 -10.02 31.87
N ARG A 299 6.68 -10.20 33.19
CA ARG A 299 5.73 -10.93 34.06
C ARG A 299 4.30 -10.40 33.93
N ARG A 300 4.13 -9.08 33.92
CA ARG A 300 2.81 -8.41 33.80
C ARG A 300 2.14 -8.64 32.44
N ASN A 301 2.91 -8.92 31.39
CA ASN A 301 2.39 -9.09 30.02
C ASN A 301 2.39 -10.54 29.52
N THR A 302 3.08 -11.46 30.20
CA THR A 302 3.05 -12.91 29.92
C THR A 302 1.75 -13.54 30.44
N HIS A 303 1.27 -13.14 31.61
CA HIS A 303 0.06 -13.68 32.21
C HIS A 303 -1.07 -12.65 32.14
N ARG A 304 -2.10 -12.91 31.33
CA ARG A 304 -3.41 -12.30 31.57
C ARG A 304 -4.19 -13.26 32.48
N PRO A 305 -4.67 -12.83 33.66
CA PRO A 305 -5.66 -13.60 34.39
C PRO A 305 -6.84 -13.89 33.44
N THR A 306 -7.14 -15.16 33.21
CA THR A 306 -8.35 -15.61 32.49
C THR A 306 -9.64 -15.26 33.25
N THR A 307 -9.53 -14.71 34.46
CA THR A 307 -10.63 -14.12 35.22
C THR A 307 -10.82 -12.66 34.86
N THR A 308 -11.31 -12.44 33.65
CA THR A 308 -12.32 -11.39 33.48
C THR A 308 -13.27 -11.88 32.41
N THR A 309 -14.33 -12.55 32.88
CA THR A 309 -15.66 -12.42 32.30
C THR A 309 -15.97 -10.92 32.21
N GLU A 310 -15.39 -10.26 31.22
CA GLU A 310 -15.82 -8.95 30.80
C GLU A 310 -16.97 -9.17 29.83
N THR A 311 -18.15 -9.35 30.42
CA THR A 311 -19.27 -8.48 30.04
C THR A 311 -18.80 -7.01 30.16
N ASN A 312 -17.94 -6.58 29.26
CA ASN A 312 -17.81 -5.18 28.93
C ASN A 312 -18.56 -5.07 27.62
N ASP A 313 -19.76 -4.49 27.71
CA ASP A 313 -20.24 -3.62 26.65
C ASP A 313 -19.10 -2.66 26.31
N THR A 314 -18.18 -3.07 25.43
CA THR A 314 -17.26 -2.13 24.81
C THR A 314 -18.13 -1.32 23.89
N ALA A 315 -18.70 -0.25 24.43
CA ALA A 315 -19.29 0.81 23.64
C ALA A 315 -18.32 1.07 22.50
N THR A 316 -18.78 0.84 21.26
CA THR A 316 -17.97 1.09 20.09
C THR A 316 -17.46 2.52 20.18
N PRO A 317 -16.15 2.77 20.00
CA PRO A 317 -15.62 4.11 20.13
C PRO A 317 -16.37 5.03 19.16
N THR A 318 -16.78 6.20 19.64
CA THR A 318 -17.53 7.18 18.83
C THR A 318 -16.76 7.55 17.58
N THR A 319 -15.42 7.59 17.66
CA THR A 319 -14.51 7.83 16.54
C THR A 319 -13.10 7.35 16.89
N THR A 320 -12.26 7.10 15.87
CA THR A 320 -10.82 6.85 16.03
C THR A 320 -9.98 8.00 15.46
N ALA A 321 -9.12 8.60 16.28
CA ALA A 321 -8.14 9.59 15.88
C ALA A 321 -6.75 8.93 15.75
N THR A 322 -6.05 9.18 14.64
CA THR A 322 -4.68 8.66 14.45
C THR A 322 -3.67 9.79 14.56
N ILE A 323 -2.74 9.70 15.52
CA ILE A 323 -1.73 10.73 15.77
C ILE A 323 -0.31 10.14 15.72
N PRO A 324 0.72 10.92 15.34
CA PRO A 324 2.10 10.49 15.48
C PRO A 324 2.43 10.17 16.94
N TYR A 325 3.25 9.14 17.17
CA TYR A 325 3.75 8.83 18.50
C TYR A 325 4.87 9.78 18.89
N ILE A 326 4.66 10.53 19.97
CA ILE A 326 5.63 11.39 20.64
C ILE A 326 5.56 11.04 22.12
N LYS A 327 6.61 10.39 22.63
CA LYS A 327 6.69 9.91 24.01
C LYS A 327 6.35 11.03 24.99
N GLY A 328 5.40 10.77 25.88
CA GLY A 328 4.89 11.70 26.89
C GLY A 328 3.72 12.56 26.39
N MET A 329 3.77 13.03 25.14
CA MET A 329 2.72 13.89 24.57
C MET A 329 1.55 13.08 24.03
N SER A 330 1.79 12.04 23.24
CA SER A 330 0.73 11.26 22.61
C SER A 330 -0.09 10.49 23.65
N GLU A 331 0.52 10.05 24.74
CA GLU A 331 -0.18 9.43 25.88
C GLU A 331 -1.04 10.45 26.63
N ASN A 332 -0.55 11.69 26.81
CA ASN A 332 -1.34 12.78 27.40
C ASN A 332 -2.58 13.05 26.53
N ILE A 333 -2.41 13.19 25.21
CA ILE A 333 -3.51 13.40 24.27
C ILE A 333 -4.51 12.24 24.35
N SER A 334 -4.02 10.99 24.38
CA SER A 334 -4.87 9.81 24.49
C SER A 334 -5.71 9.82 25.77
N ARG A 335 -5.14 10.27 26.90
CA ARG A 335 -5.86 10.43 28.16
C ARG A 335 -6.91 11.54 28.13
N ILE A 336 -6.63 12.65 27.45
CA ILE A 336 -7.59 13.77 27.30
C ILE A 336 -8.78 13.35 26.43
N LEU A 337 -8.56 12.52 25.41
CA LEU A 337 -9.59 12.09 24.46
C LEU A 337 -10.43 10.90 24.96
N LEU A 338 -9.95 10.15 25.95
CA LEU A 338 -10.61 8.97 26.50
C LEU A 338 -12.04 9.27 27.06
N PRO A 339 -12.28 10.33 27.85
CA PRO A 339 -13.63 10.65 28.35
C PRO A 339 -14.64 10.98 27.25
N PHE A 340 -14.17 11.36 26.07
CA PHE A 340 -15.02 11.65 24.91
C PHE A 340 -15.33 10.41 24.06
N ASN A 341 -14.93 9.21 24.53
CA ASN A 341 -15.04 7.95 23.80
C ASN A 341 -14.35 7.98 22.42
N ILE A 342 -13.25 8.74 22.32
CA ILE A 342 -12.43 8.82 21.10
C ILE A 342 -11.21 7.90 21.28
N ARG A 343 -11.11 6.87 20.43
CA ARG A 343 -9.98 5.96 20.42
C ARG A 343 -8.78 6.63 19.75
N VAL A 344 -7.63 6.64 20.41
CA VAL A 344 -6.39 7.17 19.81
C VAL A 344 -5.51 6.02 19.34
N ALA A 345 -5.18 6.03 18.05
CA ALA A 345 -4.20 5.15 17.44
C ALA A 345 -2.88 5.91 17.21
N HIS A 346 -1.76 5.31 17.57
CA HIS A 346 -0.45 5.91 17.38
C HIS A 346 0.21 5.38 16.11
N LYS A 347 0.72 6.29 15.28
CA LYS A 347 1.54 5.94 14.10
C LYS A 347 3.00 6.39 14.28
N PRO A 348 3.98 5.63 13.78
CA PRO A 348 5.36 6.12 13.71
C PRO A 348 5.45 7.34 12.80
N ILE A 349 6.29 8.31 13.17
CA ILE A 349 6.54 9.52 12.37
C ILE A 349 7.32 9.17 11.11
N THR A 350 8.36 8.35 11.28
CA THR A 350 9.26 7.91 10.21
C THR A 350 9.25 6.39 10.16
N THR A 351 8.93 5.84 8.99
CA THR A 351 8.98 4.38 8.77
C THR A 351 10.24 4.00 8.01
N LEU A 352 10.79 2.81 8.26
CA LEU A 352 11.88 2.27 7.44
C LEU A 352 11.51 2.23 5.96
N ARG A 353 10.23 1.97 5.65
CA ARG A 353 9.70 2.06 4.29
C ARG A 353 9.95 3.44 3.68
N GLN A 354 9.63 4.53 4.36
CA GLN A 354 9.88 5.89 3.85
C GLN A 354 11.38 6.19 3.66
N LEU A 355 12.24 5.61 4.50
CA LEU A 355 13.69 5.85 4.43
C LEU A 355 14.38 4.99 3.35
N LEU A 356 13.99 3.72 3.25
CA LEU A 356 14.71 2.69 2.47
C LEU A 356 14.01 2.34 1.16
N THR A 357 12.70 2.54 1.04
CA THR A 357 11.95 2.14 -0.16
C THR A 357 11.51 3.35 -0.98
N ASN A 358 12.35 3.74 -1.94
CA ASN A 358 11.94 4.57 -3.08
C ASN A 358 11.84 3.66 -4.32
N VAL A 359 10.92 2.70 -4.29
CA VAL A 359 10.79 1.66 -5.35
C VAL A 359 10.23 2.22 -6.66
N LYS A 360 9.58 3.38 -6.60
CA LYS A 360 9.03 4.08 -7.77
C LYS A 360 9.84 5.32 -8.07
N ASP A 361 9.97 5.62 -9.36
CA ASP A 361 10.49 6.90 -9.83
C ASP A 361 9.70 8.03 -9.18
N LYS A 362 10.42 9.01 -8.63
CA LYS A 362 9.80 10.20 -8.08
C LYS A 362 9.36 11.07 -9.24
N ASP A 363 8.05 11.32 -9.34
CA ASP A 363 7.55 12.34 -10.27
C ASP A 363 8.24 13.67 -9.97
N GLU A 364 8.52 14.44 -11.03
CA GLU A 364 9.01 15.80 -10.87
C GLU A 364 8.07 16.60 -9.95
N PRO A 365 8.60 17.47 -9.09
CA PRO A 365 7.80 18.27 -8.15
C PRO A 365 6.58 18.94 -8.79
N ARG A 366 6.70 19.48 -9.99
CA ARG A 366 5.60 20.13 -10.72
C ARG A 366 4.53 19.15 -11.19
N ASN A 367 4.90 17.89 -11.43
CA ASN A 367 3.99 16.88 -11.96
C ASN A 367 3.19 16.11 -10.90
N ARG A 368 3.44 16.39 -9.62
CA ARG A 368 2.74 15.74 -8.51
C ARG A 368 1.37 16.35 -8.29
N GLN A 369 0.44 15.48 -7.90
CA GLN A 369 -0.90 15.86 -7.45
C GLN A 369 -0.89 16.32 -6.00
N GLY A 370 -1.91 17.08 -5.60
CA GLY A 370 -2.08 17.52 -4.22
C GLY A 370 -1.11 18.61 -3.80
N THR A 371 -0.78 19.53 -4.70
CA THR A 371 0.24 20.54 -4.51
C THR A 371 -0.31 21.80 -3.85
N ILE A 372 0.39 22.33 -2.84
CA ILE A 372 0.21 23.68 -2.33
C ILE A 372 1.31 24.54 -2.95
N TYR A 373 0.94 25.61 -3.65
CA TYR A 373 1.86 26.41 -4.45
C TYR A 373 1.74 27.91 -4.17
N LYS A 374 2.81 28.62 -4.51
CA LYS A 374 2.93 30.08 -4.41
C LYS A 374 3.20 30.66 -5.80
N ILE A 375 2.48 31.72 -6.15
CA ILE A 375 2.67 32.53 -7.35
C ILE A 375 2.89 33.97 -6.92
N ASN A 376 3.96 34.59 -7.42
CA ASN A 376 4.27 35.98 -7.08
C ASN A 376 3.75 36.94 -8.15
N CYS A 377 3.42 38.15 -7.74
CA CYS A 377 3.29 39.27 -8.64
C CYS A 377 4.68 39.77 -9.03
N SER A 378 4.90 40.11 -10.31
CA SER A 378 6.17 40.68 -10.78
C SER A 378 6.35 42.13 -10.34
N ASP A 379 5.24 42.86 -10.22
CA ASP A 379 5.26 44.32 -10.06
C ASP A 379 4.98 44.77 -8.62
N CYS A 380 4.61 43.85 -7.72
CA CYS A 380 4.44 44.14 -6.30
C CYS A 380 4.79 42.96 -5.40
N GLN A 381 4.85 43.20 -4.09
CA GLN A 381 5.19 42.17 -3.09
C GLN A 381 4.06 41.16 -2.85
N ALA A 382 2.93 41.31 -3.54
CA ALA A 382 1.78 40.45 -3.33
C ALA A 382 2.04 39.04 -3.87
N SER A 383 1.56 38.04 -3.13
CA SER A 383 1.67 36.64 -3.55
C SER A 383 0.35 35.91 -3.37
N TYR A 384 0.09 34.98 -4.28
CA TYR A 384 -1.05 34.09 -4.24
C TYR A 384 -0.60 32.72 -3.75
N ILE A 385 -1.23 32.24 -2.67
CA ILE A 385 -1.12 30.86 -2.23
C ILE A 385 -2.37 30.12 -2.67
N GLY A 386 -2.21 28.93 -3.24
CA GLY A 386 -3.34 28.10 -3.64
C GLY A 386 -3.06 26.62 -3.45
N GLU A 387 -4.13 25.83 -3.45
CA GLU A 387 -4.07 24.37 -3.48
C GLU A 387 -4.60 23.82 -4.81
N THR A 388 -4.14 22.61 -5.16
CA THR A 388 -4.75 21.82 -6.23
C THR A 388 -4.65 20.33 -5.95
N GLY A 389 -5.76 19.62 -6.15
CA GLY A 389 -5.75 18.16 -6.22
C GLY A 389 -5.11 17.61 -7.51
N ARG A 390 -4.96 18.44 -8.55
CA ARG A 390 -4.37 18.06 -9.84
C ARG A 390 -2.87 18.37 -9.88
N ASN A 391 -2.24 18.11 -11.03
CA ASN A 391 -0.88 18.54 -11.34
C ASN A 391 -0.80 20.09 -11.37
N LEU A 392 0.28 20.65 -10.84
CA LEU A 392 0.50 22.11 -10.76
C LEU A 392 0.51 22.75 -12.15
N THR A 393 1.10 22.10 -13.15
CA THR A 393 1.17 22.59 -14.54
C THR A 393 -0.23 22.84 -15.10
N THR A 394 -1.16 21.88 -14.90
CA THR A 394 -2.56 22.03 -15.30
C THR A 394 -3.24 23.18 -14.54
N ARG A 395 -2.92 23.35 -13.26
CA ARG A 395 -3.50 24.44 -12.47
C ARG A 395 -3.00 25.82 -12.93
N LEU A 396 -1.73 25.94 -13.30
CA LEU A 396 -1.16 27.17 -13.83
C LEU A 396 -1.80 27.56 -15.17
N THR A 397 -2.08 26.60 -16.06
CA THR A 397 -2.78 26.89 -17.33
C THR A 397 -4.21 27.36 -17.11
N GLU A 398 -4.92 26.79 -16.13
CA GLU A 398 -6.24 27.26 -15.70
C GLU A 398 -6.20 28.71 -15.20
N HIS A 399 -5.21 29.07 -14.35
CA HIS A 399 -5.06 30.45 -13.88
C HIS A 399 -4.73 31.42 -15.03
N ARG A 400 -3.80 31.07 -15.93
CA ARG A 400 -3.49 31.89 -17.12
C ARG A 400 -4.75 32.13 -17.97
N ARG A 401 -5.59 31.10 -18.14
CA ARG A 401 -6.87 31.22 -18.87
C ARG A 401 -7.85 32.14 -18.15
N ALA A 402 -8.00 32.01 -16.83
CA ALA A 402 -8.88 32.85 -16.02
C ALA A 402 -8.45 34.33 -16.05
N THR A 403 -7.15 34.59 -15.95
CA THR A 403 -6.57 35.93 -16.07
C THR A 403 -6.84 36.56 -17.44
N ARG A 404 -6.64 35.80 -18.53
CA ARG A 404 -6.96 36.27 -19.89
C ARG A 404 -8.44 36.58 -20.09
N LYS A 405 -9.33 35.83 -19.44
CA LYS A 405 -10.79 36.05 -19.49
C LYS A 405 -11.28 37.16 -18.55
N GLY A 406 -10.42 37.68 -17.66
CA GLY A 406 -10.81 38.66 -16.66
C GLY A 406 -11.78 38.11 -15.60
N ASP A 407 -11.69 36.82 -15.28
CA ASP A 407 -12.59 36.15 -14.36
C ASP A 407 -12.37 36.63 -12.90
N VAL A 408 -13.26 37.49 -12.42
CA VAL A 408 -13.19 38.08 -11.07
C VAL A 408 -13.39 37.06 -9.93
N SER A 409 -13.82 35.83 -10.22
CA SER A 409 -13.88 34.77 -9.21
C SER A 409 -12.48 34.24 -8.83
N ASN A 410 -11.48 34.48 -9.69
CA ASN A 410 -10.10 34.10 -9.46
C ASN A 410 -9.31 35.29 -8.90
N HIS A 411 -8.83 35.18 -7.66
CA HIS A 411 -8.11 36.26 -6.98
C HIS A 411 -6.87 36.76 -7.75
N ILE A 412 -6.20 35.89 -8.52
CA ILE A 412 -5.06 36.31 -9.37
C ILE A 412 -5.55 37.17 -10.54
N ALA A 413 -6.65 36.77 -11.18
CA ALA A 413 -7.23 37.51 -12.29
C ALA A 413 -7.85 38.83 -11.82
N GLU A 414 -8.48 38.86 -10.64
CA GLU A 414 -8.96 40.08 -10.02
C GLU A 414 -7.82 41.06 -9.74
N HIS A 415 -6.70 40.59 -9.15
CA HIS A 415 -5.52 41.42 -8.92
C HIS A 415 -4.99 42.01 -10.22
N HIS A 416 -4.72 41.18 -11.22
CA HIS A 416 -4.23 41.65 -12.53
C HIS A 416 -5.20 42.68 -13.13
N ARG A 417 -6.52 42.44 -13.09
CA ARG A 417 -7.50 43.38 -13.66
C ARG A 417 -7.51 44.73 -12.96
N LEU A 418 -7.35 44.76 -11.63
CA LEU A 418 -7.42 45.99 -10.83
C LEU A 418 -6.13 46.80 -10.86
N THR A 419 -4.97 46.14 -10.85
CA THR A 419 -3.66 46.81 -10.75
C THR A 419 -2.93 46.89 -12.07
N ASN A 420 -3.37 46.13 -13.09
CA ASN A 420 -2.68 45.94 -14.36
C ASN A 420 -1.24 45.41 -14.19
N HIS A 421 -0.99 44.68 -13.10
CA HIS A 421 0.30 44.06 -12.83
C HIS A 421 0.47 42.73 -13.57
N ASN A 422 1.70 42.43 -13.95
CA ASN A 422 2.14 41.16 -14.49
C ASN A 422 2.33 40.13 -13.37
N ILE A 423 1.90 38.90 -13.67
CA ILE A 423 2.02 37.75 -12.76
C ILE A 423 3.20 36.90 -13.22
N ASP A 424 4.09 36.54 -12.29
CA ASP A 424 5.21 35.66 -12.56
C ASP A 424 4.79 34.20 -12.47
N TRP A 425 4.38 33.67 -13.61
CA TRP A 425 3.95 32.26 -13.72
C TRP A 425 5.11 31.28 -13.69
N ASP A 426 6.30 31.68 -14.13
CA ASP A 426 7.42 30.76 -14.35
C ASP A 426 8.20 30.50 -13.07
N SER A 427 8.22 31.48 -12.15
CA SER A 427 8.74 31.32 -10.79
C SER A 427 7.78 30.63 -9.83
N ALA A 428 6.63 30.11 -10.29
CA ALA A 428 5.68 29.40 -9.45
C ALA A 428 6.37 28.27 -8.65
N GLN A 429 6.25 28.36 -7.33
CA GLN A 429 6.94 27.47 -6.40
C GLN A 429 5.96 26.48 -5.78
N CYS A 430 6.37 25.21 -5.71
CA CYS A 430 5.68 24.27 -4.86
C CYS A 430 6.17 24.41 -3.42
N LEU A 431 5.27 24.75 -2.50
CA LEU A 431 5.59 24.88 -1.08
C LEU A 431 5.60 23.51 -0.38
N THR A 432 4.56 22.70 -0.60
CA THR A 432 4.43 21.37 -0.02
C THR A 432 3.37 20.55 -0.75
N TYR A 433 3.18 19.28 -0.34
CA TYR A 433 2.23 18.34 -0.91
C TYR A 433 1.34 17.71 0.16
N SER A 434 0.06 17.54 -0.15
CA SER A 434 -0.83 16.62 0.57
C SER A 434 -1.92 16.08 -0.34
N THR A 435 -2.12 14.76 -0.34
CA THR A 435 -3.22 14.13 -1.08
C THR A 435 -4.57 14.30 -0.38
N ASP A 436 -4.56 14.58 0.92
CA ASP A 436 -5.75 14.81 1.73
C ASP A 436 -6.27 16.25 1.53
N TYR A 437 -7.55 16.37 1.13
CA TYR A 437 -8.19 17.65 0.84
C TYR A 437 -8.22 18.61 2.05
N PHE A 438 -8.59 18.12 3.23
CA PHE A 438 -8.69 18.96 4.42
C PHE A 438 -7.31 19.41 4.91
N GLN A 439 -6.30 18.54 4.78
CA GLN A 439 -4.92 18.93 5.05
C GLN A 439 -4.45 20.00 4.06
N ARG A 440 -4.77 19.88 2.76
CA ARG A 440 -4.44 20.93 1.78
C ARG A 440 -5.06 22.27 2.12
N LEU A 441 -6.36 22.33 2.44
CA LEU A 441 -7.02 23.56 2.85
C LEU A 441 -6.36 24.18 4.09
N THR A 442 -6.04 23.35 5.09
CA THR A 442 -5.37 23.81 6.32
C THR A 442 -3.98 24.37 6.00
N LEU A 443 -3.23 23.71 5.11
CA LEU A 443 -1.90 24.14 4.69
C LEU A 443 -1.96 25.42 3.85
N GLU A 444 -2.91 25.53 2.92
CA GLU A 444 -3.14 26.76 2.16
C GLU A 444 -3.39 27.93 3.11
N SER A 445 -4.32 27.78 4.06
CA SER A 445 -4.57 28.79 5.09
C SER A 445 -3.33 29.09 5.91
N TRP A 446 -2.57 28.07 6.31
CA TRP A 446 -1.34 28.23 7.07
C TRP A 446 -0.31 29.09 6.33
N PHE A 447 0.02 28.75 5.09
CA PHE A 447 0.98 29.51 4.29
C PHE A 447 0.46 30.90 3.95
N THR A 448 -0.84 31.05 3.67
CA THR A 448 -1.45 32.36 3.42
C THR A 448 -1.28 33.30 4.61
N ASN A 449 -1.42 32.80 5.84
CA ASN A 449 -1.24 33.61 7.07
C ASN A 449 0.24 33.90 7.40
N LEU A 450 1.19 33.24 6.73
CA LEU A 450 2.62 33.57 6.84
C LEU A 450 3.04 34.67 5.85
N GLU A 451 2.26 34.89 4.78
CA GLU A 451 2.54 35.94 3.80
C GLU A 451 2.15 37.32 4.33
N GLN A 452 2.97 38.33 4.03
CA GLN A 452 2.70 39.71 4.44
C GLN A 452 1.57 40.36 3.61
N THR A 453 1.52 40.02 2.32
CA THR A 453 0.53 40.56 1.37
C THR A 453 -0.09 39.45 0.52
N PRO A 454 -0.92 38.57 1.12
CA PRO A 454 -1.58 37.51 0.37
C PRO A 454 -2.70 38.05 -0.52
N LEU A 455 -2.79 37.53 -1.75
CA LEU A 455 -3.86 37.84 -2.71
C LEU A 455 -5.14 37.06 -2.43
N ASN A 456 -5.03 35.86 -1.86
CA ASN A 456 -6.15 34.95 -1.64
C ASN A 456 -6.79 35.17 -0.26
N ARG A 457 -8.12 35.02 -0.20
CA ARG A 457 -8.86 34.88 1.06
C ARG A 457 -8.87 33.40 1.45
N CYS A 458 -8.28 33.08 2.61
CA CYS A 458 -8.21 31.70 3.09
C CYS A 458 -9.19 31.43 4.26
N GLN A 459 -9.40 30.15 4.57
CA GLN A 459 -10.21 29.75 5.72
C GLN A 459 -9.56 30.22 7.04
N GLN A 460 -10.39 30.69 7.97
CA GLN A 460 -9.94 31.08 9.31
C GLN A 460 -9.37 29.87 10.07
N LEU A 461 -8.09 29.95 10.42
CA LEU A 461 -7.45 28.94 11.23
C LEU A 461 -7.94 29.00 12.69
N PRO A 462 -8.14 27.85 13.36
CA PRO A 462 -8.44 27.82 14.78
C PRO A 462 -7.37 28.54 15.63
N ALA A 463 -7.79 29.09 16.78
CA ALA A 463 -6.92 29.86 17.67
C ALA A 463 -5.57 29.19 18.03
N PRO A 464 -5.48 27.86 18.26
CA PRO A 464 -4.20 27.20 18.50
C PRO A 464 -3.17 27.38 17.38
N TYR A 465 -3.61 27.36 16.11
CA TYR A 465 -2.72 27.55 14.97
C TYR A 465 -2.24 29.01 14.85
N LYS A 466 -3.11 29.97 15.17
CA LYS A 466 -2.74 31.41 15.19
C LYS A 466 -1.60 31.69 16.17
N ARG A 467 -1.61 31.05 17.34
CA ARG A 467 -0.52 31.15 18.33
C ARG A 467 0.80 30.62 17.78
N LEU A 468 0.78 29.46 17.12
CA LEU A 468 1.99 28.88 16.52
C LEU A 468 2.56 29.77 15.40
N ILE A 469 1.70 30.34 14.56
CA ILE A 469 2.11 31.28 13.50
C ILE A 469 2.79 32.51 14.10
N HIS A 470 2.22 33.07 15.18
CA HIS A 470 2.81 34.20 15.88
C HIS A 470 4.20 33.87 16.43
N ASP A 471 4.38 32.71 17.07
CA ASP A 471 5.66 32.29 17.61
C ASP A 471 6.73 32.07 16.50
N ILE A 472 6.31 31.56 15.34
CA ILE A 472 7.17 31.41 14.16
C ILE A 472 7.57 32.77 13.59
N ASN A 473 6.64 33.71 13.46
CA ASN A 473 6.92 35.05 12.95
C ASN A 473 7.91 35.78 13.85
N ILE A 474 7.74 35.72 15.19
CA ILE A 474 8.73 36.25 16.14
C ILE A 474 10.12 35.64 15.94
N THR A 475 10.16 34.32 15.73
CA THR A 475 11.43 33.60 15.53
C THR A 475 12.11 34.01 14.22
N ASN A 476 11.34 34.22 13.15
CA ASN A 476 11.85 34.65 11.86
C ASN A 476 12.34 36.11 11.87
N ASP A 477 11.64 36.99 12.59
CA ASP A 477 12.06 38.39 12.76
C ASP A 477 13.39 38.47 13.52
N ARG A 478 13.55 37.67 14.58
CA ARG A 478 14.82 37.58 15.33
C ARG A 478 16.00 37.12 14.47
N LYS A 479 15.76 36.22 13.49
CA LYS A 479 16.77 35.73 12.55
C LYS A 479 17.11 36.72 11.43
N ARG A 480 16.24 37.70 11.14
CA ARG A 480 16.49 38.77 10.16
C ARG A 480 17.28 39.94 10.74
N THR A 481 17.25 40.11 12.07
CA THR A 481 17.97 41.18 12.79
C THR A 481 19.35 40.78 13.30
N THR A 482 19.76 39.53 13.09
CA THR A 482 21.12 38.99 13.34
C THR A 482 21.77 38.69 12.02
#